data_AF-A0A2D7ILY0-F1
#
_entry.id   AF-A0A2D7ILY0-F1
#
_cell.length_a   1.000
_cell.length_b   1.000
_cell.length_c   1.000
_cell.angle_alpha   90.00
_cell.angle_beta   90.00
_cell.angle_gamma   90.00
#
_symmetry.space_group_name_H-M   'P 1'
#
loop_
_entity.id
_entity.type
_entity.pdbx_description
1 polymer ?
#
loop_
_entity_poly.entity_id
_entity_poly.type
_entity_poly.pdbx_seq_one_letter_code
_entity_poly.pdbx_strand_id
1 'polypeptide(L)'
;MSKNELKVRSGSYNDGNKEFSGTYVNGYVNGKHQEYRVGVWKFWYPNGKMKFEGLYKDGTLISKKCWNSKGESISCDSLVISGSEKLRMFKD
;
A
#
# COMPACT_ATOMS: atom_id res chain seq x y z
N MET A 1 12.47 11.72 -23.75
CA MET A 1 12.21 11.88 -22.32
C MET A 1 11.31 10.73 -21.87
N SER A 2 11.81 9.76 -21.09
CA SER A 2 10.96 8.73 -20.50
C SER A 2 10.07 9.40 -19.46
N LYS A 3 8.80 9.61 -19.81
CA LYS A 3 7.83 10.22 -18.90
C LYS A 3 7.50 9.22 -17.80
N ASN A 4 8.07 9.43 -16.62
CA ASN A 4 7.56 8.80 -15.41
C ASN A 4 6.22 9.47 -15.07
N GLU A 5 5.17 8.68 -14.98
CA GLU A 5 3.83 9.14 -14.67
C GLU A 5 3.45 8.72 -13.25
N LEU A 6 2.91 9.66 -12.46
CA LEU A 6 2.31 9.36 -11.17
C LEU A 6 0.87 8.90 -11.39
N LYS A 7 0.58 7.67 -10.97
CA LYS A 7 -0.75 7.06 -11.08
C LYS A 7 -1.29 6.70 -9.70
N VAL A 8 -2.61 6.81 -9.55
CA VAL A 8 -3.30 6.34 -8.35
C VAL A 8 -3.74 4.91 -8.59
N ARG A 9 -3.49 4.04 -7.61
CA ARG A 9 -4.06 2.70 -7.54
C ARG A 9 -5.01 2.65 -6.37
N SER A 10 -6.14 1.99 -6.57
CA SER A 10 -7.07 1.64 -5.51
C SER A 10 -7.67 0.28 -5.78
N GLY A 11 -8.19 -0.34 -4.74
CA GLY A 11 -9.07 -1.49 -4.87
C GLY A 11 -10.10 -1.49 -3.76
N SER A 12 -11.11 -2.31 -3.98
CA SER A 12 -12.26 -2.46 -3.10
C SER A 12 -12.52 -3.93 -2.84
N TYR A 13 -13.13 -4.21 -1.70
CA TYR A 13 -13.70 -5.51 -1.37
C TYR A 13 -14.94 -5.80 -2.23
N ASN A 14 -15.41 -7.04 -2.18
CA ASN A 14 -16.60 -7.47 -2.93
C ASN A 14 -17.89 -6.73 -2.53
N ASP A 15 -17.93 -6.19 -1.31
CA ASP A 15 -19.03 -5.37 -0.80
C ASP A 15 -18.93 -3.90 -1.23
N GLY A 16 -17.90 -3.53 -2.02
CA GLY A 16 -17.64 -2.17 -2.49
C GLY A 16 -16.82 -1.31 -1.52
N ASN A 17 -16.57 -1.76 -0.29
CA ASN A 17 -15.77 -1.01 0.67
C ASN A 17 -14.31 -0.90 0.20
N LYS A 18 -13.67 0.23 0.47
CA LYS A 18 -12.28 0.49 0.07
C LYS A 18 -11.35 -0.52 0.74
N GLU A 19 -10.54 -1.22 -0.05
CA GLU A 19 -9.54 -2.18 0.43
C GLU A 19 -8.19 -1.48 0.60
N PHE A 20 -7.75 -0.74 -0.42
CA PHE A 20 -6.48 0.00 -0.37
C PHE A 20 -6.48 1.14 -1.39
N SER A 21 -5.54 2.07 -1.21
CA SER A 21 -5.27 3.15 -2.14
C SER A 21 -3.87 3.70 -1.91
N GLY A 22 -3.22 4.12 -2.99
CA GLY A 22 -1.94 4.81 -2.94
C GLY A 22 -1.48 5.21 -4.32
N THR A 23 -0.32 5.86 -4.38
CA THR A 23 0.26 6.35 -5.62
C THR A 23 1.45 5.50 -6.02
N TYR A 24 1.65 5.34 -7.32
CA TYR A 24 2.80 4.65 -7.86
C TYR A 24 3.37 5.42 -9.04
N VAL A 25 4.67 5.31 -9.25
CA VAL A 25 5.31 5.74 -10.47
C VAL A 25 5.20 4.62 -11.48
N ASN A 26 4.76 4.96 -12.68
CA ASN A 26 4.77 4.10 -13.85
C ASN A 26 5.67 4.73 -14.90
N GLY A 27 6.82 4.12 -15.21
CA GLY A 27 7.78 4.75 -16.09
C GLY A 27 8.92 3.85 -16.53
N TYR A 28 9.96 4.45 -17.12
CA TYR A 28 11.16 3.72 -17.54
C TYR A 28 12.37 4.22 -16.78
N VAL A 29 13.04 3.29 -16.09
CA VAL A 29 14.30 3.53 -15.38
C VAL A 29 15.36 2.66 -16.07
N ASN A 30 16.46 3.26 -16.51
CA ASN A 30 17.53 2.58 -17.24
C ASN A 30 17.04 1.76 -18.45
N GLY A 31 16.07 2.30 -19.19
CA GLY A 31 15.49 1.64 -20.37
C GLY A 31 14.53 0.47 -20.05
N LYS A 32 14.28 0.16 -18.78
CA LYS A 32 13.33 -0.87 -18.35
C LYS A 32 12.09 -0.24 -17.75
N HIS A 33 10.92 -0.76 -18.13
CA HIS A 33 9.67 -0.37 -17.51
C HIS A 33 9.68 -0.77 -16.03
N GLN A 34 9.37 0.18 -15.14
CA GLN A 34 9.28 -0.01 -13.70
C GLN A 34 7.99 0.59 -13.16
N GLU A 35 7.35 -0.17 -12.28
CA GLU A 35 6.20 0.26 -11.48
C GLU A 35 6.56 0.14 -10.01
N TYR A 36 6.59 1.25 -9.28
CA TYR A 36 6.94 1.24 -7.85
C TYR A 36 6.11 2.24 -7.05
N ARG A 37 5.89 1.91 -5.78
CA ARG A 37 5.07 2.74 -4.86
C ARG A 37 5.80 4.02 -4.50
N VAL A 38 5.03 5.10 -4.39
CA VAL A 38 5.51 6.38 -3.87
C VAL A 38 4.44 7.05 -3.02
N GLY A 39 4.87 7.84 -2.05
CA GLY A 39 3.99 8.53 -1.12
C GLY A 39 3.25 7.56 -0.20
N VAL A 40 2.08 7.99 0.26
CA VAL A 40 1.33 7.25 1.28
C VAL A 40 0.45 6.19 0.64
N TRP A 41 0.59 4.96 1.11
CA TRP A 41 -0.30 3.84 0.83
C TRP A 41 -1.10 3.51 2.06
N LYS A 42 -2.40 3.32 1.88
CA LYS A 42 -3.33 2.97 2.95
C LYS A 42 -4.07 1.71 2.60
N PHE A 43 -4.27 0.87 3.60
CA PHE A 43 -5.08 -0.33 3.55
C PHE A 43 -6.09 -0.27 4.68
N TRP A 44 -7.29 -0.76 4.41
CA TRP A 44 -8.40 -0.77 5.36
C TRP A 44 -8.86 -2.19 5.59
N TYR A 45 -9.58 -2.42 6.69
CA TYR A 45 -10.38 -3.61 6.90
C TYR A 45 -11.72 -3.47 6.17
N PRO A 46 -12.46 -4.57 5.93
CA PRO A 46 -13.79 -4.53 5.33
C PRO A 46 -14.78 -3.63 6.09
N ASN A 47 -14.59 -3.47 7.40
CA ASN A 47 -15.39 -2.55 8.23
C ASN A 47 -15.02 -1.05 8.06
N GLY A 48 -14.14 -0.71 7.11
CA GLY A 48 -13.72 0.65 6.79
C GLY A 48 -12.66 1.24 7.74
N LYS A 49 -12.27 0.53 8.81
CA LYS A 49 -11.20 0.99 9.71
C LYS A 49 -9.84 0.80 9.07
N MET A 50 -8.91 1.71 9.37
CA MET A 50 -7.55 1.62 8.86
C MET A 50 -6.86 0.36 9.40
N LYS A 51 -6.13 -0.31 8.52
CA LYS A 51 -5.37 -1.54 8.80
C LYS A 51 -3.87 -1.27 8.75
N PHE A 52 -3.44 -0.50 7.75
CA PHE A 52 -2.03 -0.15 7.55
C PHE A 52 -1.89 1.18 6.80
N GLU A 53 -0.86 1.91 7.15
CA GLU A 53 -0.39 3.11 6.45
C GLU A 53 1.12 2.96 6.26
N GLY A 54 1.58 3.07 5.01
CA GLY A 54 2.99 2.98 4.64
C GLY A 54 3.42 4.18 3.82
N LEU A 55 4.54 4.79 4.16
CA LEU A 55 5.16 5.84 3.36
C LEU A 55 6.26 5.23 2.48
N TYR A 56 6.12 5.36 1.17
CA TYR A 56 7.05 4.83 0.19
C TYR A 56 7.84 5.94 -0.50
N LYS A 57 9.14 5.70 -0.70
CA LYS A 57 10.01 6.54 -1.51
C LYS A 57 10.80 5.64 -2.47
N ASP A 58 10.63 5.89 -3.77
CA ASP A 58 11.33 5.15 -4.83
C ASP A 58 11.17 3.62 -4.70
N GLY A 59 9.96 3.18 -4.32
CA GLY A 59 9.63 1.77 -4.11
C GLY A 59 9.91 1.24 -2.71
N THR A 60 10.75 1.91 -1.92
CA THR A 60 11.14 1.46 -0.58
C THR A 60 10.18 1.98 0.50
N LEU A 61 9.70 1.10 1.40
CA LEU A 61 8.95 1.49 2.59
C LEU A 61 9.84 2.21 3.61
N ILE A 62 9.59 3.49 3.81
CA ILE A 62 10.32 4.35 4.75
C ILE A 62 9.74 4.25 6.16
N SER A 63 8.42 4.18 6.28
CA SER A 63 7.75 4.05 7.58
C SER A 63 6.41 3.33 7.45
N LYS A 64 6.01 2.67 8.53
CA LYS A 64 4.74 1.94 8.61
C LYS A 64 4.02 2.16 9.93
N LYS A 65 2.70 2.20 9.87
CA LYS A 65 1.80 2.14 11.02
C LYS A 65 0.76 1.07 10.77
N CYS A 66 0.40 0.35 11.83
CA CYS A 66 -0.54 -0.75 11.78
C CYS A 66 -1.60 -0.59 12.86
N TRP A 67 -2.80 -1.04 12.53
CA TRP A 67 -3.95 -1.03 13.43
C TRP A 67 -4.66 -2.37 13.36
N ASN A 68 -5.27 -2.78 14.48
CA ASN A 68 -6.14 -3.95 14.50
C ASN A 68 -7.54 -3.61 13.94
N SER A 69 -8.41 -4.61 13.82
CA SER A 69 -9.79 -4.42 13.31
C SER A 69 -10.67 -3.53 14.18
N LYS A 70 -10.26 -3.23 15.43
CA LYS A 70 -10.92 -2.27 16.31
C LYS A 70 -10.47 -0.83 16.07
N GLY A 71 -9.38 -0.62 15.32
CA GLY A 71 -8.78 0.68 15.05
C GLY A 71 -7.73 1.10 16.08
N GLU A 72 -7.26 0.17 16.92
CA GLU A 72 -6.22 0.42 17.90
C GLU A 72 -4.85 0.22 17.25
N SER A 73 -3.90 1.12 17.51
CA SER A 73 -2.56 1.01 16.96
C SER A 73 -1.82 -0.17 17.59
N ILE A 74 -1.22 -1.01 16.75
CA ILE A 74 -0.49 -2.20 17.16
C ILE A 74 0.85 -2.27 16.43
N SER A 75 1.78 -3.08 16.96
CA SER A 75 2.95 -3.48 16.18
C SER A 75 2.51 -4.19 14.90
N CYS A 76 3.16 -3.88 13.78
CA CYS A 76 2.89 -4.52 12.50
C CYS A 76 3.18 -6.03 12.50
N ASP A 77 4.03 -6.51 13.42
CA ASP A 77 4.33 -7.94 13.56
C ASP A 77 3.18 -8.70 14.24
N SER A 78 2.27 -7.99 14.91
CA SER A 78 1.08 -8.53 15.56
C SER A 78 -0.14 -8.58 14.63
N LEU A 79 -0.01 -8.15 13.37
CA LEU A 79 -1.11 -8.20 12.41
C LEU A 79 -1.45 -9.65 12.03
N VAL A 80 -2.71 -10.02 12.25
CA VAL A 80 -3.27 -11.29 11.77
C VAL A 80 -3.79 -11.09 10.35
N ILE A 81 -2.97 -11.46 9.37
CA ILE A 81 -3.24 -11.35 7.93
C ILE A 81 -2.69 -12.56 7.18
N SER A 82 -3.27 -12.87 6.03
CA SER A 82 -2.74 -13.91 5.15
C SER A 82 -1.37 -13.53 4.58
N GLY A 83 -0.59 -14.52 4.15
CA GLY A 83 0.73 -14.28 3.54
C GLY A 83 0.66 -13.43 2.27
N SER A 84 -0.39 -13.61 1.46
CA SER A 84 -0.64 -12.81 0.26
C SER A 84 -0.98 -11.35 0.58
N GLU A 85 -1.77 -11.10 1.63
CA GLU A 85 -2.00 -9.74 2.13
C GLU A 85 -0.71 -9.11 2.66
N LYS A 86 0.08 -9.87 3.42
CA LYS A 86 1.37 -9.39 3.95
C LYS A 86 2.30 -8.95 2.82
N LEU A 87 2.45 -9.77 1.78
CA LEU A 87 3.27 -9.47 0.61
C LEU A 87 2.78 -8.23 -0.13
N ARG A 88 1.45 -8.06 -0.24
CA ARG A 88 0.86 -6.90 -0.89
C ARG A 88 1.00 -5.62 -0.06
N MET A 89 0.80 -5.69 1.25
CA MET A 89 0.80 -4.52 2.15
C MET A 89 2.21 -3.97 2.35
N PHE A 90 3.18 -4.84 2.61
CA PHE A 90 4.58 -4.49 2.88
C PHE A 90 5.49 -4.70 1.67
N LYS A 91 4.96 -4.46 0.47
CA LYS A 91 5.72 -4.61 -0.77
C LYS A 91 6.79 -3.52 -0.89
N ASP A 92 8.04 -3.93 -0.76
CA ASP A 92 9.24 -3.16 -1.14
C ASP A 92 9.72 -3.53 -2.56
#